data_AF-A0A3D0UTS0-F1
#
_entry.id   AF-A0A3D0UTS0-F1
#
_cell.length_a   1.000
_cell.length_b   1.000
_cell.length_c   1.000
_cell.angle_alpha   90.00
_cell.angle_beta   90.00
_cell.angle_gamma   90.00
#
_symmetry.space_group_name_H-M   'P 1'
#
loop_
_entity.id
_entity.type
_entity.pdbx_description
1 polymer ?
#
loop_
_entity_poly.entity_id
_entity_poly.type
_entity_poly.pdbx_seq_one_letter_code
_entity_poly.pdbx_strand_id
1 'polypeptide(L)' 'MVVHYIGRLNDEEVFDTSVESVAKACGKYTAGRNYDEGLAFNVGAGQMIAGFDNGVEGMKIGQTKTISIPAAEAYGEWT' A
#
# COMPACT_ATOMS: atom_id res chain seq x y z
N MET A 1 3.02 -1.18 13.27
CA MET A 1 3.84 -1.90 12.27
C MET A 1 4.27 -0.91 11.21
N VAL A 2 5.43 -1.13 10.57
CA VAL A 2 5.89 -0.34 9.43
C VAL A 2 5.98 -1.27 8.21
N VAL A 3 5.43 -0.85 7.08
CA VAL A 3 5.50 -1.59 5.81
C VAL A 3 5.89 -0.69 4.65
N HIS A 4 6.58 -1.25 3.67
CA HIS A 4 6.62 -0.66 2.34
C HIS A 4 5.56 -1.30 1.45
N TYR A 5 4.89 -0.49 0.63
CA TYR A 5 3.80 -0.96 -0.24
C TYR A 5 3.89 -0.31 -1.62
N ILE A 6 3.27 -0.98 -2.58
CA ILE A 6 3.00 -0.48 -3.93
C ILE A 6 1.52 -0.74 -4.20
N GLY A 7 0.72 0.31 -4.30
CA GLY A 7 -0.69 0.22 -4.68
C GLY A 7 -0.84 0.28 -6.19
N ARG A 8 -1.51 -0.72 -6.78
CA ARG A 8 -1.79 -0.78 -8.23
C ARG A 8 -3.29 -0.84 -8.52
N LEU A 9 -3.71 -0.16 -9.58
CA LEU A 9 -4.96 -0.40 -10.30
C LEU A 9 -4.63 -1.30 -11.50
N ASN A 10 -5.39 -2.38 -11.69
CA ASN A 10 -5.31 -3.27 -12.85
C ASN A 10 -3.87 -3.68 -13.25
N ASP A 11 -3.13 -4.41 -12.41
CA ASP A 11 -1.76 -4.95 -12.61
C ASP A 11 -0.65 -4.02 -13.19
N GLU A 12 -0.96 -2.83 -13.67
CA GLU A 12 -0.10 -1.99 -14.51
C GLU A 12 0.04 -0.58 -13.93
N GLU A 13 -1.04 0.02 -13.42
CA GLU A 13 -1.03 1.42 -12.99
C GLU A 13 -0.72 1.55 -11.49
N VAL A 14 0.45 2.08 -11.13
CA VAL A 14 0.76 2.44 -9.73
C VAL A 14 0.06 3.75 -9.37
N PHE A 15 -0.88 3.71 -8.43
CA PHE A 15 -1.58 4.91 -7.96
C PHE A 15 -0.88 5.55 -6.75
N ASP A 16 -0.25 4.74 -5.89
CA ASP A 16 0.46 5.20 -4.69
C ASP A 16 1.53 4.19 -4.26
N THR A 17 2.56 4.65 -3.54
CA THR A 17 3.67 3.82 -3.08
C THR A 17 4.49 4.52 -2.00
N SER A 18 5.07 3.74 -1.08
CA SER A 18 6.11 4.20 -0.16
C SER A 18 7.53 3.79 -0.58
N VAL A 19 7.70 3.24 -1.78
CA VAL A 19 9.01 2.86 -2.34
C VAL A 19 9.50 3.96 -3.29
N GLU A 20 10.61 4.63 -2.94
CA GLU A 20 11.09 5.82 -3.68
C GLU A 20 11.38 5.52 -5.16
N SER A 21 12.05 4.42 -5.46
CA SER A 21 12.38 4.04 -6.84
C SER A 21 11.14 3.82 -7.70
N VAL A 22 10.08 3.24 -7.11
CA VAL A 22 8.79 3.05 -7.77
C VAL A 22 8.09 4.40 -7.95
N ALA A 23 8.09 5.26 -6.93
CA ALA A 23 7.49 6.59 -7.01
C ALA A 23 8.12 7.43 -8.13
N LYS A 24 9.45 7.37 -8.27
CA LYS A 24 10.19 8.02 -9.38
C LYS A 24 9.79 7.43 -10.73
N ALA A 25 9.71 6.10 -10.84
CA ALA A 25 9.38 5.41 -12.08
C ALA A 25 7.93 5.68 -12.56
N CYS A 26 6.96 5.79 -11.64
CA CYS A 26 5.56 6.03 -11.97
C CYS A 26 5.13 7.51 -11.92
N GLY A 27 6.06 8.44 -11.70
CA GLY A 27 5.74 9.87 -11.64
C GLY A 27 4.96 10.31 -10.40
N LYS A 28 4.96 9.51 -9.32
CA LYS A 28 4.33 9.82 -8.01
C LYS A 28 5.35 10.30 -6.96
N TYR A 29 6.57 10.61 -7.38
CA TYR A 29 7.62 11.11 -6.50
C TYR A 29 7.27 12.49 -5.92
N THR A 30 7.44 12.65 -4.61
CA THR A 30 7.26 13.93 -3.91
C THR A 30 8.60 14.40 -3.35
N ALA A 31 9.08 15.55 -3.83
CA ALA A 31 10.33 16.14 -3.34
C ALA A 31 10.21 16.49 -1.85
N GLY A 32 11.22 16.12 -1.06
CA GLY A 32 11.27 16.38 0.38
C GLY A 32 10.52 15.34 1.25
N ARG A 33 9.84 14.36 0.67
CA ARG A 33 9.28 13.21 1.42
C ARG A 33 10.40 12.26 1.84
N ASN A 34 10.43 11.86 3.11
CA ASN A 34 11.28 10.76 3.57
C ASN A 34 10.63 9.41 3.19
N TYR A 35 11.20 8.71 2.22
CA TYR A 35 10.68 7.41 1.78
C TYR A 35 11.19 6.24 2.62
N ASP A 36 12.22 6.42 3.44
CA ASP A 36 12.80 5.37 4.28
C ASP A 36 11.93 5.00 5.49
N GLU A 37 11.00 5.87 5.89
CA GLU A 37 10.11 5.66 7.03
C GLU A 37 8.99 4.64 6.75
N GLY A 38 8.69 4.37 5.48
CA GLY A 38 7.58 3.49 5.08
C GLY A 38 6.21 4.01 5.55
N LEU A 39 5.25 3.10 5.72
CA LEU A 39 3.91 3.39 6.24
C LEU A 39 3.76 2.78 7.64
N ALA A 40 3.64 3.65 8.65
CA ALA A 40 3.40 3.26 10.04
C ALA A 40 1.91 3.27 10.39
N PHE A 41 1.37 2.15 10.87
CA PHE A 41 -0.02 2.00 11.28
C PHE A 41 -0.23 0.86 12.29
N ASN A 42 -1.38 0.83 12.95
CA ASN A 42 -1.81 -0.27 13.81
C ASN A 42 -2.66 -1.26 13.02
N VAL A 43 -2.21 -2.51 12.93
CA VAL A 43 -2.90 -3.56 12.17
C VAL A 43 -4.26 -3.86 12.79
N GLY A 44 -5.30 -3.89 11.96
CA GLY A 44 -6.68 -4.17 12.39
C GLY A 44 -7.37 -3.02 13.12
N ALA A 45 -6.76 -1.83 13.14
CA ALA A 45 -7.36 -0.65 13.74
C ALA A 45 -8.34 0.09 12.81
N GLY A 46 -8.51 -0.36 11.57
CA GLY A 46 -9.38 0.29 10.57
C GLY A 46 -8.81 1.61 10.06
N GLN A 47 -7.49 1.78 10.10
CA GLN A 47 -6.80 2.98 9.62
C GLN A 47 -6.52 2.94 8.11
N MET A 48 -6.60 1.75 7.52
CA MET A 48 -6.42 1.49 6.10
C MET A 48 -7.69 0.90 5.50
N ILE A 49 -7.74 0.77 4.17
CA ILE A 49 -8.79 0.01 3.50
C ILE A 49 -8.86 -1.42 4.06
N ALA A 50 -10.06 -1.97 4.19
CA ALA A 50 -10.30 -3.24 4.90
C ALA A 50 -9.44 -4.40 4.36
N GLY A 51 -9.32 -4.51 3.04
CA GLY A 51 -8.51 -5.56 2.41
C GLY A 51 -7.02 -5.42 2.68
N PHE A 52 -6.52 -4.20 2.91
CA PHE A 52 -5.12 -3.97 3.27
C PHE A 52 -4.86 -4.37 4.73
N ASP A 53 -5.71 -3.92 5.66
CA ASP A 53 -5.62 -4.31 7.08
C ASP A 53 -5.66 -5.84 7.26
N ASN A 54 -6.59 -6.52 6.58
CA ASN A 54 -6.66 -7.99 6.57
C ASN A 54 -5.45 -8.61 5.86
N GLY A 55 -4.99 -8.00 4.78
CA GLY A 55 -3.91 -8.52 3.95
C GLY A 55 -2.55 -8.55 4.64
N VAL A 56 -2.29 -7.57 5.52
CA VAL A 56 -1.06 -7.45 6.31
C VAL A 56 -1.11 -8.20 7.65
N GLU A 57 -2.29 -8.67 8.08
CA GLU A 57 -2.44 -9.43 9.30
C GLU A 57 -1.58 -10.71 9.26
N GLY A 58 -0.86 -10.98 10.36
CA GLY A 58 0.02 -12.13 10.48
C GLY A 58 1.30 -12.08 9.64
N MET A 59 1.57 -10.98 8.92
CA MET A 59 2.84 -10.81 8.21
C MET A 59 4.02 -10.77 9.17
N LYS A 60 5.15 -11.32 8.73
CA LYS A 60 6.42 -11.31 9.48
C LYS A 60 7.37 -10.25 8.94
N ILE A 61 8.29 -9.79 9.77
CA ILE A 61 9.36 -8.87 9.36
C ILE A 61 10.16 -9.50 8.19
N GLY A 62 10.36 -8.72 7.13
CA GLY A 62 11.05 -9.14 5.91
C GLY A 62 10.20 -9.92 4.91
N GLN A 63 8.93 -10.22 5.22
CA GLN A 63 8.02 -10.85 4.28
C GLN A 63 7.49 -9.86 3.25
N THR A 64 7.39 -10.31 2.00
CA THR A 64 6.66 -9.63 0.92
C THR A 64 5.45 -10.46 0.54
N LYS A 65 4.32 -9.80 0.28
CA LYS A 65 3.07 -10.42 -0.15
C LYS A 65 2.39 -9.54 -1.20
N THR A 66 1.79 -10.17 -2.21
CA THR A 66 0.86 -9.52 -3.13
C THR A 66 -0.55 -9.97 -2.77
N ILE A 67 -1.46 -9.02 -2.63
CA ILE A 67 -2.87 -9.26 -2.34
C ILE A 67 -3.72 -8.57 -3.40
N SER A 68 -4.76 -9.27 -3.86
CA SER A 68 -5.81 -8.67 -4.69
C SER A 68 -6.96 -8.28 -3.78
N ILE A 69 -7.32 -7.00 -3.77
CA ILE A 69 -8.37 -6.45 -2.93
C ILE A 69 -9.58 -6.11 -3.82
N PRO A 70 -10.76 -6.72 -3.62
CA PRO A 70 -11.96 -6.36 -4.35
C PRO A 70 -12.38 -4.92 -4.02
N ALA A 71 -13.08 -4.25 -4.93
CA ALA A 71 -13.48 -2.84 -4.77
C ALA A 71 -14.25 -2.57 -3.46
N ALA A 72 -15.15 -3.48 -3.08
CA ALA A 72 -15.89 -3.45 -1.81
C ALA A 72 -15.01 -3.42 -0.54
N GLU A 73 -13.78 -3.94 -0.59
CA GLU A 73 -12.81 -3.93 0.51
C GLU A 73 -11.70 -2.86 0.32
N ALA A 74 -11.77 -2.11 -0.79
CA ALA A 74 -10.87 -1.02 -1.14
C ALA A 74 -11.58 0.34 -0.97
N TYR A 75 -11.84 1.03 -2.06
CA TYR A 75 -12.43 2.38 -2.08
C TYR A 75 -13.92 2.39 -2.45
N GLY A 76 -14.55 1.22 -2.55
CA GLY A 76 -15.93 1.06 -2.99
C GLY A 76 -16.05 0.83 -4.51
N GLU A 77 -17.26 0.44 -4.93
CA GLU A 77 -17.60 0.27 -6.35
C GLU A 77 -17.63 1.63 -7.05
N TRP A 78 -17.19 1.66 -8.31
CA TRP A 78 -17.39 2.82 -9.18
C TRP A 78 -18.86 2.83 -9.63
N THR A 79 -19.65 3.77 -9.15
CA THR A 79 -21.06 3.94 -9.52
C THR A 79 -21.34 5.23 -10.26
#